data_AF-A0A3B0PT93-F1
#
_entry.id   AF-A0A3B0PT93-F1
#
_cell.length_a   1.000
_cell.length_b   1.000
_cell.length_c   1.000
_cell.angle_alpha   90.00
_cell.angle_beta   90.00
_cell.angle_gamma   90.00
#
_symmetry.space_group_name_H-M   'P 1'
#
loop_
_entity.id
_entity.type
_entity.pdbx_description
1 polymer ?
#
loop_
_entity_poly.entity_id
_entity_poly.type
_entity_poly.pdbx_seq_one_letter_code
_entity_poly.pdbx_strand_id
1 'polypeptide(L)'
;MNKTKIKFILGTLGSIAALSISASCGSSNGSINESNNNIGGVTDNSSIKDRRLNALLGANPEASSNAFQQVEKDKIVLAMTFSQGGAQAKALNELVNAYNNDAELKAKLGNIFKEVTVNNVGSGYGEGAKKVSQYLEAKNTDNFFNLILNYSPVGAILANSNMLLSFNDPNGNPDLDTDISLFNKDFVNSNATTENIKNPSTYILPIMKSTLVSTINAPVMSYILDTMKAKGVTFSDDVDTKNFVAEIDSKGQPDRSQIQKQW
;
A
#
# COMPACT_ATOMS: atom_id res chain seq x y z
N MET A 1 37.29 -12.28 -13.01
CA MET A 1 35.84 -12.15 -13.28
C MET A 1 35.19 -11.41 -12.13
N ASN A 2 34.98 -10.10 -12.27
CA ASN A 2 34.32 -9.27 -11.26
C ASN A 2 32.81 -9.55 -11.32
N LYS A 3 32.24 -10.09 -10.23
CA LYS A 3 30.80 -10.21 -10.05
C LYS A 3 30.25 -8.86 -9.60
N THR A 4 29.71 -8.10 -10.54
CA THR A 4 29.01 -6.83 -10.29
C THR A 4 27.74 -7.11 -9.48
N LYS A 5 27.70 -6.68 -8.22
CA LYS A 5 26.49 -6.74 -7.39
C LYS A 5 25.74 -5.43 -7.52
N ILE A 6 24.53 -5.49 -8.08
CA ILE A 6 23.61 -4.37 -8.16
C ILE A 6 22.59 -4.51 -7.02
N LYS A 7 22.33 -3.43 -6.27
CA LYS A 7 21.39 -3.40 -5.14
C LYS A 7 20.40 -2.24 -5.37
N PHE A 8 19.11 -2.53 -5.38
CA PHE A 8 18.02 -1.60 -5.75
C PHE A 8 16.98 -1.43 -4.63
N ILE A 9 15.89 -0.71 -4.93
CA ILE A 9 14.92 -0.12 -4.00
C ILE A 9 13.59 -0.87 -4.07
N LEU A 10 13.00 -1.08 -2.91
CA LEU A 10 11.78 -1.84 -2.65
C LEU A 10 10.58 -0.88 -2.51
N GLY A 11 9.53 -1.02 -3.32
CA GLY A 11 8.30 -0.24 -3.14
C GLY A 11 7.33 -0.96 -2.21
N THR A 12 6.73 -0.29 -1.23
CA THR A 12 5.65 -0.84 -0.40
C THR A 12 4.39 0.01 -0.50
N LEU A 13 3.23 -0.65 -0.51
CA LEU A 13 1.92 -0.05 -0.73
C LEU A 13 1.23 0.30 0.59
N GLY A 14 1.17 1.59 0.93
CA GLY A 14 0.43 2.08 2.11
C GLY A 14 -0.97 2.58 1.76
N SER A 15 -1.99 2.16 2.51
CA SER A 15 -3.31 2.81 2.62
C SER A 15 -3.98 2.42 3.96
N ILE A 16 -4.32 3.33 4.89
CA ILE A 16 -4.92 2.98 6.21
C ILE A 16 -6.44 3.13 6.22
N ALA A 17 -7.17 2.20 6.86
CA ALA A 17 -8.25 2.47 7.82
C ALA A 17 -8.67 1.23 8.63
N ALA A 18 -9.14 1.51 9.85
CA ALA A 18 -9.58 0.56 10.86
C ALA A 18 -11.03 0.07 10.65
N LEU A 19 -11.25 -1.17 11.10
CA LEU A 19 -12.46 -1.89 11.49
C LEU A 19 -13.81 -1.12 11.42
N SER A 20 -14.70 -1.45 10.47
CA SER A 20 -15.76 -2.48 10.64
C SER A 20 -16.80 -2.41 9.49
N ILE A 21 -17.20 -3.61 9.04
CA ILE A 21 -18.28 -4.02 8.11
C ILE A 21 -18.24 -3.50 6.66
N SER A 22 -18.23 -4.49 5.76
CA SER A 22 -18.08 -4.55 4.30
C SER A 22 -18.63 -3.42 3.41
N ALA A 23 -17.87 -3.09 2.36
CA ALA A 23 -18.31 -3.35 0.98
C ALA A 23 -17.09 -3.52 0.05
N SER A 24 -17.06 -4.66 -0.62
CA SER A 24 -16.19 -4.99 -1.74
C SER A 24 -16.41 -4.00 -2.89
N CYS A 25 -15.35 -3.41 -3.43
CA CYS A 25 -15.35 -2.91 -4.81
C CYS A 25 -14.61 -3.89 -5.73
N GLY A 26 -14.84 -5.19 -5.55
CA GLY A 26 -14.73 -6.18 -6.59
C GLY A 26 -16.09 -6.30 -7.25
N SER A 27 -16.24 -5.70 -8.43
CA SER A 27 -17.40 -5.94 -9.30
C SER A 27 -17.42 -7.43 -9.67
N SER A 28 -18.27 -8.19 -8.99
CA SER A 28 -18.68 -9.53 -9.40
C SER A 28 -20.09 -9.44 -9.96
N ASN A 29 -20.21 -9.06 -11.23
CA ASN A 29 -21.23 -9.59 -12.15
C ASN A 29 -21.01 -9.05 -13.57
N GLY A 30 -20.59 -9.93 -14.45
CA GLY A 30 -20.45 -9.66 -15.87
C GLY A 30 -19.81 -10.84 -16.59
N SER A 31 -20.65 -11.81 -16.95
CA SER A 31 -20.49 -12.74 -18.08
C SER A 31 -19.14 -12.68 -18.80
N ILE A 32 -18.38 -13.77 -18.72
CA ILE A 32 -17.21 -14.04 -19.54
C ILE A 32 -17.58 -13.82 -21.01
N ASN A 33 -16.98 -12.81 -21.62
CA ASN A 33 -16.71 -12.80 -23.04
C ASN A 33 -15.22 -12.52 -23.17
N GLU A 34 -14.46 -13.58 -23.50
CA GLU A 34 -13.06 -13.51 -23.86
C GLU A 34 -12.92 -12.67 -25.14
N SER A 35 -12.84 -11.35 -25.00
CA SER A 35 -12.22 -10.51 -26.01
C SER A 35 -10.77 -10.30 -25.61
N ASN A 36 -9.88 -11.05 -26.27
CA ASN A 36 -8.44 -10.84 -26.32
C ASN A 36 -8.11 -9.38 -26.60
N ASN A 37 -7.89 -8.59 -25.56
CA ASN A 37 -7.16 -7.33 -25.65
C ASN A 37 -5.93 -7.43 -24.76
N ASN A 38 -4.85 -7.76 -25.44
CA ASN A 38 -3.50 -7.92 -24.95
C ASN A 38 -2.97 -6.57 -24.44
N ILE A 39 -3.22 -6.25 -23.17
CA ILE A 39 -2.58 -5.15 -22.45
C ILE A 39 -1.67 -5.75 -21.37
N GLY A 40 -0.50 -6.23 -21.81
CA GLY A 40 0.79 -6.14 -21.11
C GLY A 40 0.97 -6.65 -19.66
N GLY A 41 0.01 -7.34 -19.05
CA GLY A 41 0.14 -7.93 -17.70
C GLY A 41 0.67 -9.36 -17.74
N VAL A 42 1.59 -9.69 -16.83
CA VAL A 42 2.08 -11.07 -16.63
C VAL A 42 1.08 -11.81 -15.76
N THR A 43 0.55 -12.96 -16.18
CA THR A 43 -0.26 -13.82 -15.31
C THR A 43 0.62 -14.42 -14.20
N ASP A 44 0.35 -14.10 -12.93
CA ASP A 44 1.16 -14.53 -11.78
C ASP A 44 0.86 -15.97 -11.34
N ASN A 45 1.22 -16.92 -12.20
CA ASN A 45 1.40 -18.34 -11.86
C ASN A 45 2.89 -18.70 -11.71
N SER A 46 3.73 -17.69 -11.43
CA SER A 46 5.18 -17.87 -11.40
C SER A 46 5.61 -18.68 -10.18
N SER A 47 6.45 -19.70 -10.37
CA SER A 47 6.97 -20.48 -9.25
C SER A 47 7.93 -19.63 -8.42
N ILE A 48 8.14 -19.96 -7.13
CA ILE A 48 9.14 -19.26 -6.32
C ILE A 48 10.54 -19.26 -6.96
N LYS A 49 10.88 -20.28 -7.75
CA LYS A 49 12.14 -20.35 -8.50
C LYS A 49 12.20 -19.28 -9.58
N ASP A 50 11.12 -19.06 -10.31
CA ASP A 50 11.03 -18.04 -11.36
C ASP A 50 11.15 -16.64 -10.76
N ARG A 51 10.48 -16.40 -9.62
CA ARG A 51 10.51 -15.12 -8.90
C ARG A 51 11.93 -14.81 -8.42
N ARG A 52 12.63 -15.80 -7.86
CA ARG A 52 14.06 -15.66 -7.47
C ARG A 52 14.97 -15.40 -8.66
N LEU A 53 14.76 -16.05 -9.80
CA LEU A 53 15.53 -15.78 -11.02
C LEU A 53 15.31 -14.34 -11.50
N ASN A 54 14.06 -13.90 -11.52
CA ASN A 54 13.66 -12.56 -11.93
C ASN A 54 14.12 -11.47 -10.96
N ALA A 55 14.38 -11.83 -9.69
CA ALA A 55 15.01 -10.92 -8.73
C ALA A 55 16.42 -10.48 -9.16
N LEU A 56 17.16 -11.32 -9.91
CA LEU A 56 18.47 -10.94 -10.48
C LEU A 56 18.35 -10.05 -11.71
N LEU A 57 17.36 -10.32 -12.56
CA LEU A 57 17.19 -9.65 -13.85
C LEU A 57 16.51 -8.27 -13.70
N GLY A 58 15.70 -8.12 -12.64
CA GLY A 58 14.87 -6.94 -12.40
C GLY A 58 13.50 -7.06 -13.05
N ALA A 59 12.61 -6.10 -12.71
CA ALA A 59 11.23 -6.07 -13.18
C ALA A 59 11.10 -5.85 -14.69
N ASN A 60 12.05 -5.13 -15.31
CA ASN A 60 12.05 -4.77 -16.72
C ASN A 60 13.48 -4.74 -17.30
N PRO A 61 14.07 -5.89 -17.65
CA PRO A 61 15.46 -5.95 -18.13
C PRO A 61 15.72 -5.10 -19.38
N GLU A 62 14.70 -4.89 -20.23
CA GLU A 62 14.79 -4.07 -21.45
C GLU A 62 15.05 -2.58 -21.13
N ALA A 63 14.63 -2.11 -19.96
CA ALA A 63 14.86 -0.75 -19.49
C ALA A 63 16.17 -0.57 -18.70
N SER A 64 17.05 -1.57 -18.68
CA SER A 64 18.31 -1.55 -17.92
C SER A 64 19.27 -0.41 -18.29
N SER A 65 19.17 0.15 -19.51
CA SER A 65 19.94 1.33 -19.93
C SER A 65 19.60 2.61 -19.14
N ASN A 66 18.41 2.66 -18.54
CA ASN A 66 17.95 3.77 -17.69
C ASN A 66 18.32 3.56 -16.21
N ALA A 67 18.74 2.35 -15.83
CA ALA A 67 19.12 2.04 -14.46
C ALA A 67 20.45 2.71 -14.07
N PHE A 68 20.64 2.92 -12.78
CA PHE A 68 21.92 3.36 -12.22
C PHE A 68 22.18 2.72 -10.86
N GLN A 69 23.45 2.67 -10.51
CA GLN A 69 23.89 2.13 -9.24
C GLN A 69 23.83 3.20 -8.15
N GLN A 70 23.23 2.87 -7.02
CA GLN A 70 23.22 3.71 -5.83
C GLN A 70 24.44 3.43 -4.95
N VAL A 71 24.80 4.41 -4.14
CA VAL A 71 25.76 4.23 -3.06
C VAL A 71 25.14 3.28 -2.03
N GLU A 72 25.92 2.28 -1.60
CA GLU A 72 25.47 1.37 -0.56
C GLU A 72 25.30 2.12 0.77
N LYS A 73 24.13 1.94 1.38
CA LYS A 73 23.78 2.54 2.67
C LYS A 73 23.95 1.53 3.79
N ASP A 74 24.43 2.00 4.93
CA ASP A 74 24.53 1.19 6.16
C ASP A 74 23.15 0.87 6.73
N LYS A 75 22.17 1.76 6.49
CA LYS A 75 20.78 1.62 6.92
C LYS A 75 19.83 1.57 5.73
N ILE A 76 18.73 0.85 5.90
CA ILE A 76 17.61 0.83 4.95
C ILE A 76 16.79 2.10 5.15
N VAL A 77 16.75 2.97 4.15
CA VAL A 77 15.95 4.20 4.21
C VAL A 77 14.54 3.94 3.68
N LEU A 78 13.54 4.00 4.56
CA LEU A 78 12.12 3.92 4.24
C LEU A 78 11.52 5.31 4.05
N ALA A 79 11.22 5.68 2.80
CA ALA A 79 10.52 6.90 2.48
C ALA A 79 9.02 6.80 2.78
N MET A 80 8.46 7.78 3.47
CA MET A 80 7.02 7.93 3.71
C MET A 80 6.53 9.32 3.34
N THR A 81 5.22 9.45 3.11
CA THR A 81 4.56 10.71 2.75
C THR A 81 3.45 11.12 3.71
N PHE A 82 3.36 10.47 4.87
CA PHE A 82 2.39 10.84 5.91
C PHE A 82 2.77 12.16 6.56
N SER A 83 1.79 12.90 7.09
CA SER A 83 2.10 14.06 7.94
C SER A 83 2.94 13.61 9.13
N GLN A 84 4.08 14.27 9.39
CA GLN A 84 5.05 13.86 10.42
C GLN A 84 4.43 13.74 11.83
N GLY A 85 3.46 14.59 12.16
CA GLY A 85 2.74 14.53 13.43
C GLY A 85 1.51 13.60 13.45
N GLY A 86 1.14 13.07 12.29
CA GLY A 86 -0.05 12.23 12.11
C GLY A 86 0.09 10.86 12.76
N ALA A 87 -1.06 10.24 13.06
CA ALA A 87 -1.12 8.91 13.67
C ALA A 87 -0.38 7.85 12.82
N GLN A 88 -0.42 8.00 11.50
CA GLN A 88 0.23 7.08 10.56
C GLN A 88 1.75 7.13 10.65
N ALA A 89 2.34 8.33 10.69
CA ALA A 89 3.77 8.51 10.83
C ALA A 89 4.27 8.00 12.19
N LYS A 90 3.52 8.28 13.27
CA LYS A 90 3.84 7.77 14.61
C LYS A 90 3.82 6.25 14.65
N ALA A 91 2.76 5.62 14.15
CA ALA A 91 2.65 4.16 14.10
C ALA A 91 3.79 3.52 13.29
N LEU A 92 4.16 4.12 12.16
CA LEU A 92 5.28 3.63 11.36
C LEU A 92 6.62 3.73 12.11
N ASN A 93 6.86 4.85 12.79
CA ASN A 93 8.07 5.02 13.60
C ASN A 93 8.13 3.98 14.74
N GLU A 94 7.01 3.69 15.41
CA GLU A 94 6.96 2.62 16.42
C GLU A 94 7.26 1.24 15.84
N LEU A 95 6.72 0.93 14.65
CA LEU A 95 7.03 -0.34 13.97
C LEU A 95 8.53 -0.46 13.63
N VAL A 96 9.12 0.62 13.11
CA VAL A 96 10.55 0.67 12.80
C VAL A 96 11.39 0.56 14.08
N ASN A 97 10.96 1.20 15.18
CA ASN A 97 11.61 1.06 16.47
C ASN A 97 11.55 -0.39 16.99
N ALA A 98 10.41 -1.05 16.85
CA ALA A 98 10.27 -2.47 17.23
C ALA A 98 11.20 -3.35 16.39
N TYR A 99 11.20 -3.20 15.06
CA TYR A 99 12.11 -3.92 14.16
C TYR A 99 13.58 -3.70 14.53
N ASN A 100 13.97 -2.44 14.75
CA ASN A 100 15.35 -2.07 15.07
C ASN A 100 15.79 -2.53 16.46
N ASN A 101 14.86 -2.86 17.37
CA ASN A 101 15.19 -3.30 18.73
C ASN A 101 14.94 -4.79 18.98
N ASP A 102 14.46 -5.52 17.98
CA ASP A 102 14.22 -6.96 18.06
C ASP A 102 15.56 -7.74 18.13
N ALA A 103 15.85 -8.26 19.31
CA ALA A 103 17.08 -9.01 19.57
C ALA A 103 17.12 -10.37 18.86
N GLU A 104 15.97 -11.04 18.73
CA GLU A 104 15.87 -12.34 18.07
C GLU A 104 16.10 -12.18 16.57
N LEU A 105 15.50 -11.16 15.97
CA LEU A 105 15.70 -10.84 14.56
C LEU A 105 17.15 -10.46 14.25
N LYS A 106 17.76 -9.64 15.11
CA LYS A 106 19.19 -9.29 14.99
C LYS A 106 20.09 -10.52 15.07
N ALA A 107 19.83 -11.42 16.03
CA ALA A 107 20.60 -12.66 16.16
C ALA A 107 20.41 -13.58 14.95
N LYS A 108 19.17 -13.70 14.46
CA LYS A 108 18.80 -14.52 13.30
C LYS A 108 19.47 -14.03 12.02
N LEU A 109 19.44 -12.73 11.77
CA LEU A 109 19.99 -12.13 10.55
C LEU A 109 21.50 -11.83 10.66
N GLY A 110 22.06 -11.69 11.86
CA GLY A 110 23.49 -11.48 12.07
C GLY A 110 24.06 -10.36 11.17
N ASN A 111 25.07 -10.70 10.36
CA ASN A 111 25.78 -9.73 9.51
C ASN A 111 24.97 -9.15 8.34
N ILE A 112 23.80 -9.71 8.04
CA ILE A 112 22.91 -9.18 6.98
C ILE A 112 21.79 -8.29 7.55
N PHE A 113 21.68 -8.19 8.88
CA PHE A 113 20.77 -7.24 9.51
C PHE A 113 21.16 -5.80 9.16
N LYS A 114 20.19 -4.98 8.76
CA LYS A 114 20.36 -3.54 8.58
C LYS A 114 19.25 -2.82 9.32
N GLU A 115 19.62 -1.81 10.09
CA GLU A 115 18.63 -0.93 10.72
C GLU A 115 17.82 -0.19 9.65
N VAL A 116 16.56 0.08 9.96
CA VAL A 116 15.64 0.85 9.12
C VAL A 116 15.54 2.27 9.68
N THR A 117 15.57 3.28 8.82
CA THR A 117 15.25 4.67 9.18
C THR A 117 14.09 5.16 8.34
N VAL A 118 13.22 5.98 8.94
CA VAL A 118 12.11 6.59 8.23
C VAL A 118 12.51 7.98 7.74
N ASN A 119 12.32 8.24 6.45
CA ASN A 119 12.52 9.55 5.84
C ASN A 119 11.18 10.10 5.34
N ASN A 120 10.78 11.27 5.81
CA ASN A 120 9.59 11.93 5.30
C ASN A 120 9.94 12.69 4.02
N VAL A 121 9.35 12.28 2.89
CA VAL A 121 9.67 12.83 1.57
C VAL A 121 8.56 13.73 1.01
N GLY A 122 7.57 14.09 1.82
CA GLY A 122 6.46 14.96 1.41
C GLY A 122 5.19 14.73 2.20
N SER A 123 4.13 15.44 1.82
CA SER A 123 2.81 15.36 2.46
C SER A 123 1.76 14.88 1.45
N GLY A 124 1.71 13.56 1.26
CA GLY A 124 0.82 12.88 0.33
C GLY A 124 1.55 12.07 -0.73
N TYR A 125 0.87 11.04 -1.23
CA TYR A 125 1.42 10.07 -2.18
C TYR A 125 1.96 10.70 -3.47
N GLY A 126 1.31 11.77 -3.96
CA GLY A 126 1.75 12.51 -5.15
C GLY A 126 3.15 13.11 -5.01
N GLU A 127 3.48 13.68 -3.86
CA GLU A 127 4.83 14.22 -3.60
C GLU A 127 5.88 13.10 -3.56
N GLY A 128 5.53 11.94 -2.99
CA GLY A 128 6.41 10.77 -3.05
C GLY A 128 6.67 10.30 -4.49
N ALA A 129 5.64 10.25 -5.34
CA ALA A 129 5.78 9.85 -6.74
C ALA A 129 6.63 10.85 -7.54
N LYS A 130 6.40 12.15 -7.31
CA LYS A 130 7.22 13.22 -7.89
C LYS A 130 8.68 13.10 -7.46
N LYS A 131 8.93 12.84 -6.17
CA LYS A 131 10.29 12.67 -5.64
C LYS A 131 11.03 11.48 -6.26
N VAL A 132 10.35 10.36 -6.44
CA VAL A 132 10.89 9.18 -7.16
C VAL A 132 11.30 9.58 -8.57
N SER A 133 10.40 10.23 -9.31
CA SER A 133 10.64 10.63 -10.70
C SER A 133 11.83 11.57 -10.81
N GLN A 134 11.89 12.60 -9.96
CA GLN A 134 13.01 13.53 -9.89
C GLN A 134 14.35 12.84 -9.58
N TYR A 135 14.36 11.86 -8.67
CA TYR A 135 15.58 11.13 -8.32
C TYR A 135 16.04 10.17 -9.42
N LEU A 136 15.11 9.59 -10.18
CA LEU A 136 15.45 8.80 -11.37
C LEU A 136 16.02 9.67 -12.48
N GLU A 137 15.35 10.78 -12.80
CA GLU A 137 15.80 11.73 -13.83
C GLU A 137 17.18 12.32 -13.53
N ALA A 138 17.41 12.71 -12.26
CA ALA A 138 18.70 13.24 -11.82
C ALA A 138 19.76 12.17 -11.58
N LYS A 139 19.41 10.87 -11.70
CA LYS A 139 20.26 9.73 -11.33
C LYS A 139 20.89 9.91 -9.93
N ASN A 140 20.07 10.28 -8.95
CA ASN A 140 20.54 10.67 -7.62
C ASN A 140 21.02 9.43 -6.84
N THR A 141 22.30 9.09 -6.97
CA THR A 141 22.91 7.88 -6.39
C THR A 141 22.95 7.88 -4.87
N ASP A 142 23.02 9.06 -4.26
CA ASP A 142 23.34 9.20 -2.84
C ASP A 142 22.06 9.28 -1.98
N ASN A 143 21.05 9.99 -2.48
CA ASN A 143 19.86 10.32 -1.70
C ASN A 143 18.64 9.44 -2.00
N PHE A 144 18.74 8.53 -2.97
CA PHE A 144 17.64 7.61 -3.27
C PHE A 144 17.37 6.69 -2.06
N PHE A 145 16.10 6.58 -1.66
CA PHE A 145 15.65 5.74 -0.54
C PHE A 145 15.63 4.25 -0.93
N ASN A 146 15.81 3.34 0.03
CA ASN A 146 15.77 1.89 -0.21
C ASN A 146 14.36 1.31 -0.22
N LEU A 147 13.43 1.95 0.50
CA LEU A 147 12.01 1.60 0.52
C LEU A 147 11.15 2.84 0.28
N ILE A 148 9.96 2.71 -0.31
CA ILE A 148 8.97 3.82 -0.33
C ILE A 148 7.54 3.34 -0.08
N LEU A 149 6.83 4.00 0.83
CA LEU A 149 5.39 3.87 1.02
C LEU A 149 4.63 4.70 -0.02
N ASN A 150 4.09 4.08 -1.06
CA ASN A 150 3.29 4.79 -2.07
C ASN A 150 2.21 3.91 -2.74
N TYR A 151 1.49 4.41 -3.74
CA TYR A 151 0.59 3.61 -4.59
C TYR A 151 1.36 2.88 -5.72
N SER A 152 0.73 1.85 -6.29
CA SER A 152 1.32 0.94 -7.29
C SER A 152 1.90 1.66 -8.51
N PRO A 153 1.36 2.80 -8.98
CA PRO A 153 1.97 3.56 -10.07
C PRO A 153 3.43 3.96 -9.83
N VAL A 154 3.88 4.12 -8.58
CA VAL A 154 5.31 4.34 -8.29
C VAL A 154 6.15 3.10 -8.64
N GLY A 155 5.59 1.90 -8.48
CA GLY A 155 6.18 0.67 -8.98
C GLY A 155 6.40 0.72 -10.50
N ALA A 156 5.42 1.20 -11.26
CA ALA A 156 5.55 1.36 -12.71
C ALA A 156 6.66 2.34 -13.11
N ILE A 157 6.79 3.46 -12.38
CA ILE A 157 7.86 4.45 -12.58
C ILE A 157 9.25 3.82 -12.36
N LEU A 158 9.42 3.08 -11.26
CA LEU A 158 10.68 2.38 -10.96
C LEU A 158 10.97 1.26 -11.96
N ALA A 159 9.95 0.50 -12.35
CA ALA A 159 10.08 -0.57 -13.35
C ALA A 159 10.46 -0.02 -14.72
N ASN A 160 10.01 1.18 -15.10
CA ASN A 160 10.44 1.84 -16.34
C ASN A 160 11.95 2.19 -16.39
N SER A 161 12.64 2.13 -15.25
CA SER A 161 14.11 2.26 -15.18
C SER A 161 14.80 0.98 -14.73
N ASN A 162 14.08 -0.16 -14.69
CA ASN A 162 14.52 -1.42 -14.08
C ASN A 162 15.10 -1.27 -12.65
N MET A 163 14.59 -0.31 -11.87
CA MET A 163 15.06 -0.02 -10.51
C MET A 163 14.10 -0.51 -9.42
N LEU A 164 13.01 -1.18 -9.80
CA LEU A 164 12.08 -1.82 -8.88
C LEU A 164 12.63 -3.18 -8.40
N LEU A 165 12.99 -3.27 -7.12
CA LEU A 165 13.62 -4.45 -6.54
C LEU A 165 12.60 -5.50 -6.09
N SER A 166 12.97 -6.75 -6.29
CA SER A 166 12.26 -7.91 -5.79
C SER A 166 12.50 -8.15 -4.29
N PHE A 167 11.46 -8.46 -3.54
CA PHE A 167 11.44 -8.98 -2.17
C PHE A 167 11.71 -10.50 -2.09
N ASN A 168 12.17 -11.11 -3.17
CA ASN A 168 12.65 -12.49 -3.18
C ASN A 168 14.18 -12.52 -3.27
N ASP A 169 14.81 -13.37 -2.48
CA ASP A 169 16.26 -13.54 -2.50
C ASP A 169 16.68 -14.44 -3.66
N PRO A 170 17.47 -13.93 -4.61
CA PRO A 170 17.93 -14.74 -5.72
C PRO A 170 18.80 -15.92 -5.32
N ASN A 171 19.39 -15.91 -4.11
CA ASN A 171 20.18 -17.01 -3.59
C ASN A 171 19.34 -18.05 -2.83
N GLY A 172 18.03 -17.80 -2.68
CA GLY A 172 17.07 -18.70 -2.06
C GLY A 172 17.19 -18.82 -0.55
N ASN A 173 17.73 -17.80 0.13
CA ASN A 173 17.66 -17.70 1.58
C ASN A 173 16.19 -17.55 2.02
N PRO A 174 15.62 -18.56 2.70
CA PRO A 174 14.21 -18.53 3.09
C PRO A 174 13.88 -17.39 4.06
N ASP A 175 14.87 -16.86 4.80
CA ASP A 175 14.67 -15.75 5.74
C ASP A 175 14.57 -14.39 5.04
N LEU A 176 14.96 -14.31 3.77
CA LEU A 176 14.91 -13.10 2.95
C LEU A 176 13.89 -13.20 1.80
N ASP A 177 13.26 -14.36 1.65
CA ASP A 177 12.20 -14.56 0.68
C ASP A 177 10.85 -14.13 1.23
N THR A 178 10.07 -13.44 0.41
CA THR A 178 8.68 -13.13 0.73
C THR A 178 7.72 -14.13 0.12
N ASP A 179 6.94 -14.76 1.01
CA ASP A 179 5.79 -15.58 0.64
C ASP A 179 4.54 -14.71 0.48
N ILE A 180 4.14 -14.47 -0.78
CA ILE A 180 2.95 -13.67 -1.07
C ILE A 180 1.64 -14.42 -0.86
N SER A 181 1.68 -15.75 -0.64
CA SER A 181 0.46 -16.54 -0.38
C SER A 181 -0.16 -16.21 0.98
N LEU A 182 0.61 -15.58 1.87
CA LEU A 182 0.14 -15.05 3.16
C LEU A 182 -0.75 -13.81 3.01
N PHE A 183 -0.85 -13.24 1.81
CA PHE A 183 -1.66 -12.07 1.53
C PHE A 183 -2.89 -12.45 0.71
N ASN A 184 -3.95 -11.65 0.83
CA ASN A 184 -5.10 -11.80 -0.05
C ASN A 184 -4.70 -11.48 -1.50
N LYS A 185 -5.06 -12.39 -2.41
CA LYS A 185 -4.71 -12.37 -3.83
C LYS A 185 -4.99 -11.03 -4.53
N ASP A 186 -6.07 -10.35 -4.16
CA ASP A 186 -6.49 -9.11 -4.83
C ASP A 186 -5.49 -7.97 -4.55
N PHE A 187 -4.79 -8.00 -3.41
CA PHE A 187 -3.80 -6.99 -3.06
C PHE A 187 -2.41 -7.27 -3.64
N VAL A 188 -2.08 -8.54 -3.87
CA VAL A 188 -0.78 -8.91 -4.47
C VAL A 188 -0.82 -8.96 -6.00
N ASN A 189 -2.01 -8.94 -6.61
CA ASN A 189 -2.19 -8.85 -8.06
C ASN A 189 -1.55 -7.59 -8.68
N SER A 190 -1.22 -6.58 -7.88
CA SER A 190 -0.43 -5.44 -8.32
C SER A 190 0.95 -5.83 -8.86
N ASN A 191 1.55 -6.94 -8.39
CA ASN A 191 2.82 -7.46 -8.93
C ASN A 191 2.70 -7.97 -10.38
N ALA A 192 1.49 -8.34 -10.80
CA ALA A 192 1.17 -8.90 -12.12
C ALA A 192 0.68 -7.84 -13.11
N THR A 193 0.00 -6.81 -12.58
CA THR A 193 -0.80 -5.85 -13.36
C THR A 193 -0.20 -4.45 -13.42
N THR A 194 0.82 -4.15 -12.62
CA THR A 194 1.50 -2.85 -12.68
C THR A 194 2.29 -2.72 -13.98
N GLU A 195 2.09 -1.60 -14.67
CA GLU A 195 2.76 -1.29 -15.93
C GLU A 195 4.28 -1.38 -15.81
N ASN A 196 4.94 -1.72 -16.92
CA ASN A 196 6.39 -1.91 -17.03
C ASN A 196 6.98 -3.08 -16.22
N ILE A 197 6.20 -3.80 -15.40
CA ILE A 197 6.65 -5.08 -14.85
C ILE A 197 6.50 -6.14 -15.96
N LYS A 198 7.64 -6.63 -16.47
CA LYS A 198 7.73 -7.64 -17.53
C LYS A 198 8.16 -9.01 -17.02
N ASN A 199 8.95 -9.02 -15.96
CA ASN A 199 9.36 -10.23 -15.28
C ASN A 199 8.54 -10.41 -14.00
N PRO A 200 7.92 -11.59 -13.76
CA PRO A 200 7.17 -11.82 -12.53
C PRO A 200 8.07 -12.03 -11.32
N SER A 201 7.80 -11.32 -10.21
CA SER A 201 8.39 -11.53 -8.88
C SER A 201 7.56 -10.84 -7.80
N THR A 202 8.01 -10.83 -6.54
CA THR A 202 7.46 -9.95 -5.50
C THR A 202 8.13 -8.59 -5.56
N TYR A 203 7.51 -7.57 -6.13
CA TYR A 203 8.06 -6.21 -6.16
C TYR A 203 7.33 -5.23 -5.24
N ILE A 204 6.08 -5.54 -4.94
CA ILE A 204 5.15 -4.65 -4.27
C ILE A 204 4.44 -5.45 -3.17
N LEU A 205 4.55 -4.98 -1.93
CA LEU A 205 3.87 -5.57 -0.78
C LEU A 205 2.77 -4.66 -0.24
N PRO A 206 1.56 -5.17 -0.01
CA PRO A 206 0.51 -4.42 0.65
C PRO A 206 0.81 -4.35 2.15
N ILE A 207 0.98 -3.15 2.69
CA ILE A 207 1.24 -2.95 4.12
C ILE A 207 -0.02 -2.51 4.87
N MET A 208 -0.98 -1.90 4.18
CA MET A 208 -2.20 -1.37 4.80
C MET A 208 -3.34 -1.34 3.77
N LYS A 209 -4.60 -1.49 4.23
CA LYS A 209 -5.83 -1.35 3.42
C LYS A 209 -6.63 -0.11 3.80
N SER A 210 -7.12 0.64 2.82
CA SER A 210 -8.15 1.68 2.98
C SER A 210 -9.46 1.24 2.35
N THR A 211 -10.57 1.65 2.95
CA THR A 211 -11.90 1.59 2.35
C THR A 211 -12.54 2.97 2.43
N LEU A 212 -13.42 3.29 1.49
CA LEU A 212 -14.31 4.43 1.64
C LEU A 212 -15.33 4.07 2.72
N VAL A 213 -15.47 4.94 3.71
CA VAL A 213 -16.53 4.89 4.71
C VAL A 213 -17.39 6.12 4.53
N SER A 214 -18.70 5.93 4.36
CA SER A 214 -19.64 7.02 4.45
C SER A 214 -19.89 7.28 5.93
N THR A 215 -19.50 8.45 6.42
CA THR A 215 -19.79 8.87 7.78
C THR A 215 -20.98 9.82 7.77
N ILE A 216 -21.86 9.66 8.75
CA ILE A 216 -23.05 10.48 8.94
C ILE A 216 -22.92 11.16 10.30
N ASN A 217 -23.21 12.46 10.37
CA ASN A 217 -23.34 13.15 11.64
C ASN A 217 -24.66 12.72 12.31
N ALA A 218 -24.57 11.88 13.34
CA ALA A 218 -25.75 11.28 13.97
C ALA A 218 -26.74 12.31 14.56
N PRO A 219 -26.31 13.38 15.26
CA PRO A 219 -27.22 14.46 15.68
C PRO A 219 -27.99 15.12 14.53
N VAL A 220 -27.32 15.46 13.43
CA VAL A 220 -27.97 16.05 12.25
C VAL A 220 -28.95 15.06 11.63
N MET A 221 -28.54 13.80 11.45
CA MET A 221 -29.39 12.79 10.85
C MET A 221 -30.61 12.47 11.73
N SER A 222 -30.46 12.36 13.05
CA SER A 222 -31.59 12.17 13.97
C SER A 222 -32.60 13.32 13.87
N TYR A 223 -32.12 14.57 13.79
CA TYR A 223 -33.01 15.72 13.58
C TYR A 223 -33.78 15.65 12.25
N ILE A 224 -33.10 15.28 11.16
CA ILE A 224 -33.74 15.11 9.84
C ILE A 224 -34.78 13.99 9.90
N LEU A 225 -34.44 12.82 10.45
CA LEU A 225 -35.36 11.68 10.55
C LEU A 225 -36.60 12.05 11.36
N ASP A 226 -36.45 12.73 12.49
CA ASP A 226 -37.59 13.13 13.31
C ASP A 226 -38.42 14.25 12.67
N THR A 227 -37.80 15.16 11.92
CA THR A 227 -38.53 16.14 11.11
C THR A 227 -39.35 15.44 10.03
N MET A 228 -38.81 14.41 9.40
CA MET A 228 -39.54 13.58 8.42
C MET A 228 -40.71 12.84 9.07
N LYS A 229 -40.52 12.19 10.24
CA LYS A 229 -41.61 11.55 11.01
C LYS A 229 -42.71 12.57 11.33
N ALA A 230 -42.34 13.75 11.81
CA ALA A 230 -43.29 14.83 12.15
C ALA A 230 -44.06 15.36 10.92
N LYS A 231 -43.51 15.23 9.72
CA LYS A 231 -44.16 15.57 8.44
C LYS A 231 -44.95 14.40 7.83
N GLY A 232 -45.08 13.28 8.54
CA GLY A 232 -45.90 12.14 8.14
C GLY A 232 -45.17 11.06 7.34
N VAL A 233 -43.83 11.14 7.23
CA VAL A 233 -43.06 10.04 6.65
C VAL A 233 -43.12 8.85 7.60
N THR A 234 -43.52 7.70 7.06
CA THR A 234 -43.45 6.41 7.77
C THR A 234 -42.22 5.66 7.29
N PHE A 235 -41.37 5.25 8.23
CA PHE A 235 -40.22 4.42 7.91
C PHE A 235 -40.63 2.95 7.75
N SER A 236 -39.87 2.21 6.96
CA SER A 236 -40.09 0.79 6.76
C SER A 236 -40.00 0.03 8.09
N ASP A 237 -40.82 -1.03 8.19
CA ASP A 237 -40.93 -1.85 9.39
C ASP A 237 -39.89 -2.98 9.47
N ASP A 238 -39.01 -3.08 8.48
CA ASP A 238 -37.94 -4.07 8.47
C ASP A 238 -36.91 -3.82 9.58
N VAL A 239 -36.21 -4.90 9.95
CA VAL A 239 -35.29 -4.92 11.09
C VAL A 239 -34.12 -3.96 10.88
N ASP A 240 -33.59 -3.87 9.66
CA ASP A 240 -32.41 -3.05 9.36
C ASP A 240 -32.73 -1.56 9.48
N THR A 241 -33.87 -1.13 8.92
CA THR A 241 -34.35 0.25 9.05
C THR A 241 -34.62 0.62 10.50
N LYS A 242 -35.28 -0.25 11.27
CA LYS A 242 -35.56 -0.01 12.70
C LYS A 242 -34.27 0.13 13.52
N ASN A 243 -33.31 -0.75 13.29
CA ASN A 243 -32.02 -0.70 13.98
C ASN A 243 -31.24 0.56 13.62
N PHE A 244 -31.18 0.91 12.33
CA PHE A 244 -30.50 2.12 11.87
C PHE A 244 -31.11 3.39 12.50
N VAL A 245 -32.43 3.55 12.46
CA VAL A 245 -33.11 4.72 13.03
C VAL A 245 -32.90 4.78 14.55
N ALA A 246 -33.05 3.67 15.27
CA ALA A 246 -32.84 3.62 16.71
C ALA A 246 -31.39 3.95 17.11
N GLU A 247 -30.41 3.46 16.34
CA GLU A 247 -29.00 3.77 16.56
C GLU A 247 -28.69 5.25 16.33
N ILE A 248 -29.17 5.81 15.21
CA ILE A 248 -29.00 7.24 14.91
C ILE A 248 -29.68 8.10 15.98
N ASP A 249 -30.90 7.76 16.39
CA ASP A 249 -31.63 8.51 17.42
C ASP A 249 -30.93 8.45 18.78
N SER A 250 -30.38 7.30 19.16
CA SER A 250 -29.60 7.15 20.39
C SER A 250 -28.30 7.96 20.35
N LYS A 251 -27.53 7.85 19.26
CA LYS A 251 -26.26 8.59 19.08
C LYS A 251 -26.47 10.09 18.87
N GLY A 252 -27.65 10.49 18.38
CA GLY A 252 -27.98 11.87 18.09
C GLY A 252 -28.44 12.69 19.30
N GLN A 253 -28.87 12.06 20.39
CA GLN A 253 -29.39 12.76 21.58
C GLN A 253 -28.45 13.81 22.18
N PRO A 254 -27.14 13.56 22.37
CA PRO A 254 -26.29 14.46 23.16
C PRO A 254 -26.24 15.90 22.63
N ASP A 255 -26.22 16.09 21.31
CA ASP A 255 -26.05 17.41 20.68
C ASP A 255 -27.34 17.93 20.02
N ARG A 256 -28.44 17.21 20.17
CA ARG A 256 -29.69 17.47 19.43
C ARG A 256 -30.25 18.88 19.63
N SER A 257 -30.18 19.39 20.86
CA SER A 257 -30.66 20.73 21.20
C SER A 257 -29.86 21.85 20.53
N GLN A 258 -28.59 21.60 20.19
CA GLN A 258 -27.75 22.57 19.48
C GLN A 258 -28.04 22.56 17.99
N ILE A 259 -28.23 21.36 17.40
CA ILE A 259 -28.62 21.23 16.00
C ILE A 259 -29.96 21.94 15.74
N GLN A 260 -30.96 21.74 16.59
CA GLN A 260 -32.27 22.40 16.49
C GLN A 260 -32.21 23.93 16.53
N LYS A 261 -31.18 24.52 17.13
CA LYS A 261 -31.02 25.99 17.15
C LYS A 261 -30.43 26.53 15.86
N GLN A 262 -29.71 25.69 15.11
CA GLN A 262 -28.99 26.09 13.90
C GLN A 262 -29.77 25.78 12.62
N TRP A 263 -30.74 24.85 12.66
CA TRP A 263 -31.49 24.32 11.52
C TRP A 263 -33.00 24.42 11.76
#